data_AF-A0ABD5K8P2-F1
#
_entry.id   AF-A0ABD5K8P2-F1
#
_cell.length_a   1.000
_cell.length_b   1.000
_cell.length_c   1.000
_cell.angle_alpha   90.00
_cell.angle_beta   90.00
_cell.angle_gamma   90.00
#
_symmetry.space_group_name_H-M   'P 1'
#
loop_
_entity.id
_entity.type
_entity.pdbx_description
1 polymer ?
#
loop_
_entity_poly.entity_id
_entity_poly.type
_entity_poly.pdbx_seq_one_letter_code
_entity_poly.pdbx_strand_id
1 'polypeptide(L)'
;MTEQELTLLLAMAETIHGPLVQDQITLNVWHELVKDVPFEVGKQNIMHHLRSSSYKPKPNDIIGDYFDPSGTSVYDIQEKERQEIMNTILLEDGQAEYVPMPDNIHALIDKISDGMSVSRFKVIDDDD
;
A
#
# COMPACT_ATOMS: atom_id res chain seq x y z
N MET A 1 -17.41 -18.31 11.93
CA MET A 1 -17.24 -19.40 12.92
C MET A 1 -17.99 -19.11 14.21
N THR A 2 -18.36 -20.16 14.94
CA THR A 2 -18.96 -20.09 16.29
C THR A 2 -17.91 -19.80 17.37
N GLU A 3 -18.34 -19.39 18.57
CA GLU A 3 -17.46 -19.17 19.71
C GLU A 3 -16.75 -20.46 20.16
N GLN A 4 -17.44 -21.61 20.03
CA GLN A 4 -16.87 -22.94 20.33
C GLN A 4 -15.75 -23.29 19.36
N GLU A 5 -15.96 -23.02 18.07
CA GLU A 5 -14.95 -23.19 17.03
C GLU A 5 -13.74 -22.29 17.24
N LEU A 6 -13.95 -21.02 17.62
CA LEU A 6 -12.86 -20.11 17.96
C LEU A 6 -12.08 -20.61 19.17
N THR A 7 -12.77 -21.02 20.24
CA THR A 7 -12.13 -21.56 21.45
C THR A 7 -11.26 -22.77 21.11
N LEU A 8 -11.70 -23.62 20.19
CA LEU A 8 -10.91 -24.75 19.71
C LEU A 8 -9.64 -24.29 18.97
N LEU A 9 -9.73 -23.28 18.09
CA LEU A 9 -8.58 -22.72 17.39
C LEU A 9 -7.57 -22.09 18.36
N LEU A 10 -8.06 -21.36 19.36
CA LEU A 10 -7.22 -20.77 20.40
C LEU A 10 -6.52 -21.86 21.20
N ALA A 11 -7.24 -22.87 21.66
CA ALA A 11 -6.67 -23.99 22.39
C ALA A 11 -5.54 -24.68 21.60
N MET A 12 -5.69 -24.84 20.29
CA MET A 12 -4.61 -25.37 19.43
C MET A 12 -3.36 -24.50 19.49
N ALA A 13 -3.49 -23.18 19.39
CA ALA A 13 -2.35 -22.27 19.44
C ALA A 13 -1.73 -22.13 20.83
N GLU A 14 -2.55 -22.24 21.88
CA GLU A 14 -2.09 -22.19 23.27
C GLU A 14 -1.19 -23.36 23.65
N THR A 15 -1.31 -24.52 22.96
CA THR A 15 -0.40 -25.66 23.16
C THR A 15 1.08 -25.31 22.94
N ILE A 16 1.35 -24.31 22.09
CA ILE A 16 2.72 -23.89 21.73
C ILE A 16 3.10 -22.59 22.45
N HIS A 17 2.20 -21.61 22.49
CA HIS A 17 2.55 -20.26 22.95
C HIS A 17 2.03 -19.90 24.34
N GLY A 18 1.40 -20.84 25.04
CA GLY A 18 0.70 -20.60 26.30
C GLY A 18 -0.57 -19.76 26.09
N PRO A 19 -1.23 -19.32 27.18
CA PRO A 19 -2.54 -18.68 27.10
C PRO A 19 -2.52 -17.43 26.23
N LEU A 20 -3.52 -17.36 25.33
CA LEU A 20 -3.75 -16.25 24.40
C LEU A 20 -4.85 -15.33 24.91
N VAL A 21 -5.91 -15.92 25.47
CA VAL A 21 -7.08 -15.20 25.98
C VAL A 21 -7.32 -15.63 27.42
N GLN A 22 -7.43 -14.66 28.32
CA GLN A 22 -7.59 -14.92 29.77
C GLN A 22 -8.96 -14.48 30.30
N ASP A 23 -9.67 -13.65 29.56
CA ASP A 23 -10.91 -13.02 29.96
C ASP A 23 -11.96 -13.13 28.85
N GLN A 24 -13.23 -13.20 29.26
CA GLN A 24 -14.36 -13.33 28.34
C GLN A 24 -14.52 -12.11 27.41
N ILE A 25 -14.09 -10.91 27.86
CA ILE A 25 -14.20 -9.70 27.05
C ILE A 25 -13.27 -9.82 25.83
N THR A 26 -12.02 -10.21 26.04
CA THR A 26 -11.08 -10.48 24.96
C THR A 26 -11.59 -11.60 24.05
N LEU A 27 -12.17 -12.68 24.58
CA LEU A 27 -12.74 -13.74 23.76
C LEU A 27 -13.84 -13.23 22.83
N ASN A 28 -14.75 -12.39 23.36
CA ASN A 28 -15.83 -11.79 22.58
C ASN A 28 -15.28 -10.87 21.48
N VAL A 29 -14.25 -10.07 21.77
CA VAL A 29 -13.60 -9.22 20.75
C VAL A 29 -12.96 -10.07 19.67
N TRP A 30 -12.25 -11.14 20.03
CA TRP A 30 -11.68 -12.06 19.06
C TRP A 30 -12.77 -12.69 18.20
N HIS A 31 -13.87 -13.15 18.81
CA HIS A 31 -15.01 -13.73 18.09
C HIS A 31 -15.62 -12.75 17.10
N GLU A 32 -15.88 -11.52 17.52
CA GLU A 32 -16.42 -10.47 16.64
C GLU A 32 -15.52 -10.19 15.43
N LEU A 33 -14.19 -10.29 15.58
CA LEU A 33 -13.24 -10.07 14.49
C LEU A 33 -13.18 -11.22 13.48
N VAL A 34 -13.45 -12.46 13.91
CA VAL A 34 -13.28 -13.65 13.07
C VAL A 34 -14.58 -14.38 12.75
N LYS A 35 -15.74 -13.90 13.24
CA LYS A 35 -17.04 -14.57 13.10
C LYS A 35 -17.45 -14.83 11.65
N ASP A 36 -16.98 -14.03 10.71
CA ASP A 36 -17.31 -14.17 9.28
C ASP A 36 -16.35 -15.12 8.53
N VAL A 37 -15.28 -15.57 9.18
CA VAL A 37 -14.32 -16.54 8.62
C VAL A 37 -14.83 -17.98 8.86
N PRO A 38 -14.83 -18.85 7.83
CA PRO A 38 -15.13 -20.27 7.98
C PRO A 38 -14.11 -20.97 8.87
N PHE A 39 -14.55 -21.92 9.69
CA PHE A 39 -13.67 -22.64 10.63
C PHE A 39 -12.47 -23.31 9.93
N GLU A 40 -12.69 -23.99 8.80
CA GLU A 40 -11.61 -24.68 8.09
C GLU A 40 -10.54 -23.71 7.57
N VAL A 41 -10.92 -22.50 7.16
CA VAL A 41 -9.98 -21.44 6.75
C VAL A 41 -9.16 -20.99 7.96
N GLY A 42 -9.83 -20.66 9.07
CA GLY A 42 -9.14 -20.24 10.31
C GLY A 42 -8.18 -21.31 10.84
N LYS A 43 -8.56 -22.58 10.75
CA LYS A 43 -7.72 -23.73 11.10
C LYS A 43 -6.48 -23.83 10.23
N GLN A 44 -6.62 -23.72 8.91
CA GLN A 44 -5.47 -23.75 8.00
C GLN A 44 -4.51 -22.59 8.27
N ASN A 45 -5.04 -21.39 8.46
CA ASN A 45 -4.25 -20.19 8.71
C ASN A 45 -3.50 -20.26 10.04
N ILE A 46 -4.15 -20.68 11.12
CA ILE A 46 -3.48 -20.93 12.41
C ILE A 46 -2.41 -22.01 12.27
N MET A 47 -2.70 -23.12 11.59
CA MET A 47 -1.70 -24.17 11.39
C MET A 47 -0.51 -23.69 10.57
N HIS A 48 -0.73 -22.79 9.61
CA HIS A 48 0.34 -22.14 8.87
C HIS A 48 1.17 -21.23 9.79
N HIS A 49 0.52 -20.35 10.56
CA HIS A 49 1.17 -19.45 11.51
C HIS A 49 2.04 -20.20 12.51
N LEU A 50 1.51 -21.27 13.11
CA LEU A 50 2.25 -22.09 14.08
C LEU A 50 3.49 -22.77 13.47
N ARG A 51 3.56 -22.91 12.14
CA ARG A 51 4.72 -23.47 11.43
C ARG A 51 5.71 -22.39 10.99
N SER A 52 5.24 -21.19 10.67
CA SER A 52 6.05 -20.13 10.06
C SER A 52 6.48 -19.04 11.04
N SER A 53 5.79 -18.91 12.18
CA SER A 53 5.99 -17.83 13.14
C SER A 53 6.21 -18.37 14.56
N SER A 54 7.24 -17.83 15.23
CA SER A 54 7.49 -18.09 16.65
C SER A 54 6.64 -17.20 17.57
N TYR A 55 5.93 -16.21 17.00
CA TYR A 55 5.18 -15.22 17.76
C TYR A 55 3.77 -15.72 18.07
N LYS A 56 3.19 -15.20 19.17
CA LYS A 56 1.79 -15.44 19.51
C LYS A 56 0.87 -15.03 18.35
N PRO A 57 -0.06 -15.88 17.91
CA PRO A 57 -1.03 -15.50 16.91
C PRO A 57 -1.94 -14.39 17.43
N LYS A 58 -2.42 -13.60 16.49
CA LYS A 58 -3.41 -12.54 16.62
C LYS A 58 -4.66 -12.93 15.83
N PRO A 59 -5.79 -12.22 16.00
CA PRO A 59 -6.99 -12.46 15.19
C PRO A 59 -6.69 -12.41 13.67
N ASN A 60 -5.81 -11.50 13.24
CA ASN A 60 -5.43 -11.38 11.83
C ASN A 60 -4.75 -12.65 11.28
N ASP A 61 -4.08 -13.43 12.13
CA ASP A 61 -3.44 -14.68 11.73
C ASP A 61 -4.47 -15.82 11.58
N ILE A 62 -5.67 -15.67 12.14
CA ILE A 62 -6.83 -16.55 11.87
C ILE A 62 -7.50 -16.15 10.55
N ILE A 63 -7.65 -14.84 10.33
CA ILE A 63 -8.28 -14.27 9.15
C ILE A 63 -7.44 -14.53 7.89
N GLY A 64 -6.12 -14.30 7.98
CA GLY A 64 -5.20 -14.37 6.84
C GLY A 64 -5.67 -13.47 5.70
N ASP A 65 -5.61 -13.99 4.48
CA ASP A 65 -6.02 -13.28 3.27
C ASP A 65 -7.50 -13.54 2.89
N TYR A 66 -8.33 -14.02 3.82
CA TYR A 66 -9.70 -14.44 3.51
C TYR A 66 -10.57 -13.31 2.96
N PHE A 67 -10.44 -12.09 3.49
CA PHE A 67 -11.22 -10.93 3.03
C PHE A 67 -10.55 -10.13 1.91
N ASP A 68 -9.24 -10.27 1.73
CA ASP A 68 -8.51 -9.69 0.61
C ASP A 68 -7.56 -10.73 -0.01
N PRO A 69 -8.12 -11.71 -0.76
CA PRO A 69 -7.31 -12.73 -1.42
C PRO A 69 -6.46 -12.15 -2.55
N SER A 70 -6.67 -10.89 -2.93
CA SER A 70 -5.88 -10.24 -3.98
C SER A 70 -4.54 -9.71 -3.49
N GLY A 71 -4.32 -9.67 -2.16
CA GLY A 71 -3.05 -9.27 -1.56
C GLY A 71 -2.54 -7.99 -2.20
N THR A 72 -3.38 -6.95 -2.25
CA THR A 72 -3.05 -5.71 -2.95
C THR A 72 -1.76 -5.16 -2.34
N SER A 73 -0.67 -5.27 -3.09
CA SER A 73 0.63 -4.80 -2.63
C SER A 73 0.55 -3.29 -2.47
N VAL A 74 1.31 -2.71 -1.53
CA VAL A 74 1.41 -1.25 -1.39
C VAL A 74 1.80 -0.59 -2.72
N TYR A 75 2.57 -1.31 -3.56
CA TYR A 75 2.92 -0.89 -4.92
C TYR A 75 1.71 -0.82 -5.86
N ASP A 76 0.76 -1.76 -5.73
CA ASP A 76 -0.43 -1.80 -6.57
C ASP A 76 -1.38 -0.63 -6.23
N ILE A 77 -1.44 -0.24 -4.96
CA ILE A 77 -2.17 0.96 -4.51
C ILE A 77 -1.53 2.22 -5.10
N GLN A 78 -0.21 2.37 -4.98
CA GLN A 78 0.52 3.53 -5.52
C GLN A 78 0.42 3.64 -7.04
N GLU A 79 0.48 2.50 -7.75
CA GLU A 79 0.33 2.48 -9.20
C GLU A 79 -1.08 2.90 -9.61
N LYS A 80 -2.11 2.45 -8.88
CA LYS A 80 -3.49 2.84 -9.13
C LYS A 80 -3.72 4.34 -8.88
N GLU A 81 -3.21 4.87 -7.77
CA GLU A 81 -3.26 6.31 -7.47
C GLU A 81 -2.57 7.14 -8.56
N ARG A 82 -1.40 6.68 -9.03
CA ARG A 82 -0.68 7.32 -10.15
C ARG A 82 -1.51 7.33 -11.43
N GLN A 83 -2.19 6.24 -11.75
CA GLN A 83 -3.05 6.15 -12.94
C GLN A 83 -4.26 7.07 -12.84
N GLU A 84 -4.87 7.18 -11.65
CA GLU A 84 -6.00 8.08 -11.41
C GLU A 84 -5.61 9.56 -11.57
N ILE A 85 -4.44 9.95 -11.04
CA ILE A 85 -3.89 11.30 -11.23
C ILE A 85 -3.61 11.57 -12.72
N MET A 86 -2.98 10.64 -13.43
CA MET A 86 -2.64 10.79 -14.84
C MET A 86 -3.90 10.94 -15.71
N ASN A 87 -4.94 10.14 -15.46
CA ASN A 87 -6.21 10.24 -16.15
C ASN A 87 -6.89 11.59 -15.91
N THR A 88 -6.82 12.12 -14.69
CA THR A 88 -7.39 13.44 -14.35
C THR A 88 -6.68 14.56 -15.12
N ILE A 89 -5.35 14.53 -15.17
CA ILE A 89 -4.55 15.51 -15.93
C ILE A 89 -4.87 15.44 -17.43
N LEU A 90 -4.95 14.23 -18.00
CA LEU A 90 -5.29 14.03 -19.42
C LEU A 90 -6.69 14.56 -19.78
N LEU A 91 -7.65 14.46 -18.86
CA LEU A 91 -9.00 14.98 -19.04
C LEU A 91 -9.04 16.52 -18.96
N GLU A 92 -8.21 17.12 -18.10
CA GLU A 92 -8.08 18.59 -17.98
C GLU A 92 -7.36 19.20 -19.20
N ASP A 93 -6.27 18.58 -19.67
CA ASP A 93 -5.54 19.02 -20.87
C ASP A 93 -6.37 18.90 -22.16
N GLY A 94 -7.32 17.95 -22.20
CA GLY A 94 -8.27 17.80 -23.31
C GLY A 94 -9.36 18.88 -23.38
N GLN A 95 -9.51 19.70 -22.33
CA GLN A 95 -10.49 20.79 -22.24
C GLN A 95 -9.85 22.18 -22.37
N ALA A 96 -8.52 22.29 -22.35
CA ALA A 96 -7.81 23.55 -22.51
C ALA A 96 -7.86 24.00 -23.98
N GLU A 97 -8.85 24.82 -24.30
CA GLU A 97 -8.88 25.65 -25.51
C GLU A 97 -7.52 26.33 -25.64
N TYR A 98 -6.78 26.03 -26.71
CA TYR A 98 -5.40 26.50 -26.92
C TYR A 98 -5.40 28.03 -27.01
N VAL A 99 -5.19 28.71 -25.88
CA VAL A 99 -5.04 30.17 -25.86
C VAL A 99 -3.64 30.47 -26.39
N PRO A 100 -3.50 31.17 -27.54
CA PRO A 100 -2.18 31.53 -28.05
C PRO A 100 -1.45 32.38 -27.01
N MET A 101 -0.16 32.09 -26.82
CA MET A 101 0.68 32.77 -25.84
C MET A 101 0.68 34.29 -26.10
N PRO A 102 0.45 35.15 -25.08
CA PRO A 102 0.46 36.60 -25.25
C PRO A 102 1.81 37.13 -25.78
N ASP A 103 1.78 38.07 -26.74
CA ASP A 103 2.96 38.58 -27.48
C ASP A 103 4.07 39.15 -26.59
N ASN A 104 3.70 39.72 -25.45
CA ASN A 104 4.62 40.24 -24.44
C ASN A 104 5.46 39.13 -23.78
N ILE A 105 4.96 37.90 -23.69
CA ILE A 105 5.72 36.74 -23.20
C ILE A 105 6.65 36.19 -24.29
N HIS A 106 6.24 36.21 -25.56
CA HIS A 106 7.11 35.87 -26.69
C HIS A 106 8.38 36.74 -26.70
N ALA A 107 8.22 38.06 -26.59
CA ALA A 107 9.35 39.00 -26.61
C ALA A 107 10.30 38.86 -25.40
N LEU A 108 9.80 38.39 -24.26
CA LEU A 108 10.61 38.10 -23.07
C LEU A 108 11.43 36.81 -23.24
N ILE A 109 10.83 35.77 -23.83
CA ILE A 109 11.49 34.48 -24.08
C ILE A 109 12.59 34.65 -25.13
N ASP A 110 12.34 35.39 -26.21
CA ASP A 110 13.34 35.66 -27.25
C ASP A 110 14.55 36.42 -26.68
N LYS A 111 14.32 37.43 -25.83
CA LYS A 111 15.40 38.15 -25.13
C LYS A 111 16.24 37.25 -24.22
N ILE A 112 15.61 36.29 -23.55
CA ILE A 112 16.29 35.35 -22.65
C ILE A 112 17.09 34.31 -23.46
N SER A 113 16.54 33.85 -24.58
CA SER A 113 17.20 32.96 -25.54
C SER A 113 18.47 33.60 -26.13
N ASP A 114 18.37 34.86 -26.55
CA ASP A 114 19.50 35.61 -27.10
C ASP A 114 20.59 35.89 -26.06
N GLY A 115 20.20 36.08 -24.79
CA GLY A 115 21.14 36.26 -23.66
C GLY A 115 21.87 34.99 -23.23
N MET A 116 21.32 33.80 -23.45
CA MET A 116 21.93 32.52 -23.05
C MET A 116 23.02 32.01 -24.00
N SER A 117 23.22 32.63 -25.16
CA SER A 117 24.20 32.17 -26.16
C SER A 117 25.66 32.61 -25.90
N VAL A 118 25.95 33.37 -24.84
CA VAL A 118 27.30 33.95 -24.58
C VAL A 118 28.03 33.32 -23.39
N SER A 119 27.67 32.12 -22.94
CA SER A 119 28.42 31.42 -21.90
C SER A 119 28.56 29.93 -22.20
N ARG A 120 29.31 29.59 -23.25
CA ARG A 120 29.98 28.29 -23.37
C ARG A 120 31.48 28.47 -23.47
N PHE A 121 32.15 28.08 -22.39
CA PHE A 121 33.50 27.52 -22.32
C PHE A 121 34.67 28.34 -22.89
N LYS A 122 35.38 29.03 -21.99
CA LYS A 122 36.84 29.13 -22.09
C LYS A 122 37.43 28.03 -21.19
N VAL A 123 37.66 26.84 -21.75
CA VAL A 123 38.57 25.87 -21.14
C VAL A 123 39.96 26.46 -21.31
N ILE A 124 40.64 26.67 -20.19
CA ILE A 124 42.07 26.99 -20.14
C ILE A 124 42.76 25.65 -20.38
N ASP A 125 43.36 25.48 -21.55
CA ASP A 125 44.38 24.46 -21.74
C ASP A 125 45.72 25.13 -21.38
N ASP A 126 46.23 24.76 -20.21
CA ASP A 126 47.65 24.85 -19.87
C ASP A 126 48.41 23.89 -20.77
N ASP A 127 49.46 24.35 -21.47
CA ASP A 127 50.64 23.54 -21.79
C ASP A 127 51.84 24.43 -22.20
N ASP A 128 52.97 24.16 -21.53
CA ASP A 128 54.40 24.53 -21.69
C ASP A 128 54.90 25.98 -21.48
#